data_AF-A0A7C4CC38-F1
#
_entry.id   AF-A0A7C4CC38-F1
#
_cell.length_a   1.000
_cell.length_b   1.000
_cell.length_c   1.000
_cell.angle_alpha   90.00
_cell.angle_beta   90.00
_cell.angle_gamma   90.00
#
_symmetry.space_group_name_H-M   'P 1'
#
loop_
_entity.id
_entity.type
_entity.pdbx_description
1 polymer ?
#
loop_
_entity_poly.entity_id
_entity_poly.type
_entity_poly.pdbx_seq_one_letter_code
_entity_poly.pdbx_strand_id
1 'polypeptide(L)'
;MLLAEDSLAFLKITRDRLLSWLLLSSLAFGSGCAYFNTFYNAQTYYREGVRLKEQNQQGPARTKFDKSVEKSALVISRWPKSRWADDALFLIGMSYYHSGQFARAIRHLEQLAL
;
A
#
# COMPACT_ATOMS: atom_id res chain seq x y z
N MET A 1 -11.15 -44.42 -34.95
CA MET A 1 -9.87 -44.11 -34.29
C MET A 1 -9.54 -42.61 -34.40
N LEU A 2 -9.55 -42.03 -35.61
CA LEU A 2 -9.30 -40.59 -35.84
C LEU A 2 -10.20 -39.63 -35.02
N LEU A 3 -11.51 -39.90 -34.90
CA LEU A 3 -12.44 -39.06 -34.13
C LEU A 3 -12.13 -38.97 -32.62
N ALA A 4 -11.43 -39.95 -32.05
CA ALA A 4 -11.04 -39.96 -30.64
C ALA A 4 -9.78 -39.12 -30.38
N GLU A 5 -8.88 -39.01 -31.35
CA GLU A 5 -7.66 -38.20 -31.23
C GLU A 5 -7.96 -36.70 -31.34
N ASP A 6 -8.88 -36.32 -32.23
CA ASP A 6 -9.32 -34.93 -32.39
C ASP A 6 -10.03 -34.40 -31.14
N SER A 7 -10.87 -35.24 -30.51
CA SER A 7 -11.55 -34.89 -29.26
C SER A 7 -10.58 -34.81 -28.07
N LEU A 8 -9.57 -35.68 -28.01
CA LEU A 8 -8.47 -35.60 -27.04
C LEU A 8 -7.62 -34.33 -27.22
N ALA A 9 -7.34 -33.93 -28.47
CA ALA A 9 -6.61 -32.70 -28.77
C ALA A 9 -7.42 -31.45 -28.36
N PHE A 10 -8.72 -31.43 -28.66
CA PHE A 10 -9.63 -30.36 -28.25
C PHE A 10 -9.73 -30.22 -26.72
N LEU A 11 -9.80 -31.33 -25.99
CA LEU A 11 -9.86 -31.34 -24.52
C LEU A 11 -8.56 -30.81 -23.88
N LYS A 12 -7.39 -31.12 -24.46
CA LYS A 12 -6.10 -30.59 -24.00
C LYS A 12 -6.00 -29.07 -24.23
N ILE A 13 -6.37 -28.59 -25.41
CA ILE A 13 -6.32 -27.15 -25.75
C ILE A 13 -7.25 -26.33 -24.85
N THR A 14 -8.47 -26.82 -24.58
CA THR A 14 -9.42 -26.15 -23.69
C THR A 14 -8.92 -26.14 -22.24
N ARG A 15 -8.35 -27.24 -21.74
CA ARG A 15 -7.70 -27.30 -20.43
C ARG A 15 -6.52 -26.34 -20.32
N ASP A 16 -5.62 -26.30 -21.30
CA ASP A 16 -4.42 -25.48 -21.24
C ASP A 16 -4.77 -23.98 -21.31
N ARG A 17 -5.82 -23.61 -22.07
CA ARG A 17 -6.39 -22.26 -22.06
C ARG A 17 -7.04 -21.93 -20.72
N LEU A 18 -7.83 -22.82 -20.13
CA LEU A 18 -8.42 -22.62 -18.80
C LEU A 18 -7.34 -22.47 -17.71
N LEU A 19 -6.29 -23.27 -17.76
CA LEU A 19 -5.13 -23.14 -16.87
C LEU A 19 -4.43 -21.79 -17.06
N SER A 20 -4.27 -21.34 -18.30
CA SER A 20 -3.69 -20.03 -18.61
C SER A 20 -4.53 -18.88 -18.05
N TRP A 21 -5.87 -18.94 -18.19
CA TRP A 21 -6.79 -17.95 -17.61
C TRP A 21 -6.79 -17.96 -16.07
N LEU A 22 -6.74 -19.14 -15.45
CA LEU A 22 -6.63 -19.28 -13.99
C LEU A 22 -5.30 -18.71 -13.46
N LEU A 23 -4.20 -18.95 -14.17
CA LEU A 23 -2.89 -18.39 -13.84
C LEU A 23 -2.86 -16.86 -13.98
N LEU A 24 -3.42 -16.29 -15.07
CA LEU A 24 -3.52 -14.83 -15.22
C LEU A 24 -4.40 -14.18 -14.14
N SER A 25 -5.53 -14.80 -13.78
CA SER A 25 -6.44 -14.29 -12.77
C SER A 25 -5.81 -14.25 -11.37
N SER A 26 -5.09 -15.31 -10.99
CA SER A 26 -4.40 -15.36 -9.69
C SER A 26 -3.30 -14.31 -9.52
N LEU A 27 -2.60 -13.95 -10.61
CA LEU A 27 -1.53 -12.95 -10.58
C LEU A 27 -2.07 -11.51 -10.39
N ALA A 28 -3.29 -11.23 -10.86
CA ALA A 28 -3.90 -9.91 -10.78
C ALA A 28 -4.38 -9.53 -9.36
N PHE A 29 -4.66 -10.50 -8.48
CA PHE A 29 -5.26 -10.26 -7.16
C PHE A 29 -4.23 -9.93 -6.05
N GLY A 30 -2.96 -10.33 -6.22
CA GLY A 30 -1.94 -10.17 -5.17
C GLY A 30 -1.49 -8.73 -4.93
N SER A 31 -1.55 -7.88 -5.95
CA SER A 31 -1.07 -6.49 -5.89
C SER A 31 -1.99 -5.58 -5.05
N GLY A 32 -3.30 -5.82 -5.10
CA GLY A 32 -4.30 -5.05 -4.35
C GLY A 32 -4.16 -5.19 -2.84
N CYS A 33 -3.96 -6.42 -2.34
CA CYS A 33 -3.83 -6.69 -0.91
C CYS A 33 -2.63 -5.97 -0.29
N ALA A 34 -1.47 -6.01 -0.94
CA ALA A 34 -0.26 -5.35 -0.43
C ALA A 34 -0.41 -3.82 -0.39
N TYR A 35 -1.09 -3.23 -1.38
CA TYR A 35 -1.40 -1.79 -1.44
C TYR A 35 -2.26 -1.33 -0.27
N PHE A 36 -3.44 -1.93 -0.07
CA PHE A 36 -4.35 -1.54 1.01
C PHE A 36 -3.73 -1.80 2.39
N ASN A 37 -3.04 -2.92 2.56
CA ASN A 37 -2.38 -3.26 3.83
C ASN A 37 -1.28 -2.26 4.20
N THR A 38 -0.54 -1.74 3.22
CA THR A 38 0.54 -0.77 3.48
C THR A 38 -0.02 0.54 4.01
N PHE A 39 -1.02 1.11 3.34
CA PHE A 39 -1.60 2.39 3.79
C PHE A 39 -2.39 2.25 5.09
N TYR A 40 -3.09 1.13 5.29
CA TYR A 40 -3.76 0.83 6.56
C TYR A 40 -2.76 0.80 7.74
N ASN A 41 -1.58 0.21 7.54
CA ASN A 41 -0.51 0.21 8.55
C ASN A 41 0.00 1.63 8.81
N ALA A 42 0.15 2.47 7.77
CA ALA A 42 0.56 3.86 7.92
C ALA A 42 -0.39 4.66 8.83
N GLN A 43 -1.70 4.54 8.60
CA GLN A 43 -2.72 5.16 9.44
C GLN A 43 -2.72 4.63 10.86
N THR A 44 -2.55 3.31 11.02
CA THR A 44 -2.55 2.67 12.34
C THR A 44 -1.40 3.17 13.18
N TYR A 45 -0.19 3.22 12.63
CA TYR A 45 0.96 3.80 13.32
C TYR A 45 0.78 5.29 13.62
N TYR A 46 0.20 6.06 12.70
CA TYR A 46 -0.10 7.47 12.98
C TYR A 46 -1.02 7.62 14.20
N ARG A 47 -2.15 6.89 14.23
CA ARG A 47 -3.12 6.93 15.34
C ARG A 47 -2.48 6.52 16.66
N GLU A 48 -1.65 5.47 16.65
CA GLU A 48 -0.90 5.04 17.83
C GLU A 48 0.08 6.13 18.30
N GLY A 49 0.77 6.79 17.39
CA GLY A 49 1.67 7.90 17.70
C GLY A 49 0.96 9.08 18.36
N VAL A 50 -0.22 9.47 17.83
CA VAL A 50 -1.05 10.53 18.42
C VAL A 50 -1.47 10.13 19.84
N ARG A 51 -1.99 8.91 20.05
CA ARG A 51 -2.39 8.42 21.36
C ARG A 51 -1.23 8.41 22.38
N LEU A 52 -0.05 7.96 21.97
CA LEU A 52 1.14 7.94 22.84
C LEU A 52 1.59 9.36 23.20
N LYS A 53 1.52 10.30 22.24
CA LYS A 53 1.83 11.71 22.48
C LYS A 53 0.86 12.35 23.49
N GLU A 54 -0.44 12.05 23.39
CA GLU A 54 -1.45 12.48 24.37
C GLU A 54 -1.18 11.91 25.77
N GLN A 55 -0.59 10.72 25.85
CA GLN A 55 -0.14 10.09 27.10
C GLN A 55 1.24 10.60 27.58
N ASN A 56 1.78 11.67 26.98
CA ASN A 56 3.12 12.21 27.24
C ASN A 56 4.28 11.22 26.98
N GLN A 57 4.04 10.14 26.22
CA GLN A 57 5.05 9.14 25.86
C GLN A 57 5.78 9.54 24.57
N GLN A 58 6.57 10.62 24.63
CA GLN A 58 7.17 11.24 23.44
C GLN A 58 8.09 10.31 22.64
N GLY A 59 8.94 9.52 23.31
CA GLY A 59 9.84 8.57 22.65
C GLY A 59 9.08 7.50 21.85
N PRO A 60 8.17 6.73 22.49
CA PRO A 60 7.30 5.78 21.80
C PRO A 60 6.45 6.41 20.69
N ALA A 61 5.89 7.61 20.92
CA ALA A 61 5.11 8.34 19.92
C ALA A 61 5.94 8.61 18.67
N ARG A 62 7.17 9.10 18.83
CA ARG A 62 8.10 9.35 17.72
C ARG A 62 8.38 8.09 16.90
N THR A 63 8.62 6.96 17.56
CA THR A 63 8.81 5.67 16.87
C THR A 63 7.59 5.28 16.03
N LYS A 64 6.37 5.58 16.49
CA LYS A 64 5.15 5.33 15.71
C LYS A 64 5.01 6.29 14.53
N PHE A 65 5.32 7.57 14.72
CA PHE A 65 5.36 8.53 13.61
C PHE A 65 6.38 8.14 12.54
N ASP A 66 7.58 7.70 12.92
CA ASP A 66 8.60 7.25 11.97
C ASP A 66 8.11 6.04 11.14
N LYS A 67 7.40 5.08 11.76
CA LYS A 67 6.77 3.96 11.04
C LYS A 67 5.63 4.41 10.11
N SER A 68 4.86 5.41 10.52
CA SER A 68 3.82 5.99 9.67
C SER A 68 4.43 6.64 8.42
N VAL A 69 5.53 7.38 8.59
CA VAL A 69 6.31 7.96 7.48
C VAL A 69 6.83 6.88 6.56
N GLU A 70 7.46 5.83 7.08
CA GLU A 70 8.00 4.71 6.30
C GLU A 70 6.92 4.08 5.39
N LYS A 71 5.77 3.74 5.96
CA LYS A 71 4.68 3.10 5.20
C LYS A 71 4.04 4.05 4.21
N SER A 72 3.87 5.32 4.57
CA SER A 72 3.34 6.34 3.66
C SER A 72 4.28 6.60 2.47
N ALA A 73 5.59 6.69 2.72
CA ALA A 73 6.58 6.84 1.66
C ALA A 73 6.58 5.64 0.71
N LEU A 74 6.35 4.42 1.23
CA LEU A 74 6.18 3.23 0.41
C LEU A 74 4.93 3.32 -0.49
N VAL A 75 3.83 3.90 0.02
CA VAL A 75 2.61 4.12 -0.78
C VAL A 75 2.89 5.05 -1.95
N ILE A 76 3.54 6.19 -1.69
CA ILE A 76 3.88 7.18 -2.73
C ILE A 76 4.87 6.57 -3.74
N SER A 77 5.87 5.84 -3.28
CA SER A 77 6.90 5.25 -4.15
C SER A 77 6.34 4.15 -5.06
N ARG A 78 5.49 3.25 -4.55
CA ARG A 78 4.98 2.10 -5.31
C ARG A 78 3.70 2.39 -6.06
N TRP A 79 2.85 3.25 -5.50
CA TRP A 79 1.53 3.56 -6.04
C TRP A 79 1.27 5.08 -6.06
N PRO A 80 2.10 5.86 -6.81
CA PRO A 80 2.05 7.33 -6.80
C PRO A 80 0.75 7.92 -7.35
N LYS A 81 0.00 7.17 -8.19
CA LYS A 81 -1.29 7.60 -8.75
C LYS A 81 -2.49 7.01 -8.00
N SER A 82 -2.25 6.46 -6.82
CA SER A 82 -3.29 5.79 -6.06
C SER A 82 -4.16 6.78 -5.31
N ARG A 83 -5.40 6.38 -4.98
CA ARG A 83 -6.31 7.23 -4.19
C ARG A 83 -5.78 7.59 -2.79
N TRP A 84 -4.72 6.92 -2.33
CA TRP A 84 -4.09 7.15 -1.03
C TRP A 84 -2.79 7.94 -1.13
N ALA A 85 -2.34 8.35 -2.32
CA ALA A 85 -1.07 9.06 -2.49
C ALA A 85 -1.09 10.38 -1.69
N ASP A 86 -2.14 11.17 -1.84
CA ASP A 86 -2.30 12.45 -1.14
C ASP A 86 -2.44 12.23 0.37
N ASP A 87 -3.28 11.29 0.81
CA ASP A 87 -3.42 11.00 2.24
C ASP A 87 -2.12 10.46 2.86
N ALA A 88 -1.34 9.66 2.13
CA ALA A 88 -0.04 9.19 2.58
C ALA A 88 0.94 10.36 2.74
N LEU A 89 0.96 11.28 1.77
CA LEU A 89 1.76 12.49 1.85
C LEU A 89 1.36 13.38 3.04
N PHE A 90 0.06 13.50 3.31
CA PHE A 90 -0.47 14.17 4.49
C PHE A 90 0.01 13.51 5.79
N LEU A 91 -0.06 12.18 5.90
CA LEU A 91 0.43 11.46 7.07
C LEU A 91 1.94 11.67 7.31
N ILE A 92 2.75 11.78 6.25
CA ILE A 92 4.17 12.13 6.39
C ILE A 92 4.33 13.51 7.00
N GLY A 93 3.65 14.51 6.43
CA GLY A 93 3.69 15.89 6.91
C GLY A 93 3.29 16.00 8.38
N MET A 94 2.15 15.40 8.74
CA MET A 94 1.64 15.43 10.12
C MET A 94 2.49 14.63 11.11
N SER A 95 3.08 13.50 10.67
CA SER A 95 4.02 12.74 11.51
C SER A 95 5.27 13.55 11.83
N TYR A 96 5.81 14.29 10.85
CA TYR A 96 6.91 15.22 11.08
C TYR A 96 6.50 16.39 11.98
N TYR A 97 5.30 16.94 11.79
CA TYR A 97 4.76 18.02 12.62
C TYR A 97 4.68 17.59 14.10
N HIS A 98 4.07 16.43 14.37
CA HIS A 98 3.96 15.90 15.73
C HIS A 98 5.30 15.55 16.36
N SER A 99 6.32 15.27 15.54
CA SER A 99 7.69 14.99 15.98
C SER A 99 8.57 16.25 16.09
N GLY A 100 8.01 17.46 15.93
CA GLY A 100 8.74 18.73 16.00
C GLY A 100 9.66 19.01 14.80
N GLN A 101 9.57 18.22 13.73
CA GLN A 101 10.38 18.36 12.52
C GLN A 101 9.70 19.29 11.50
N PHE A 102 9.40 20.53 11.90
CA PHE A 102 8.54 21.45 11.15
C PHE A 102 9.00 21.72 9.72
N ALA A 103 10.30 21.91 9.50
CA ALA A 103 10.85 22.11 8.15
C ALA A 103 10.58 20.91 7.22
N ARG A 104 10.54 19.68 7.76
CA ARG A 104 10.17 18.49 6.99
C ARG A 104 8.66 18.41 6.78
N ALA A 105 7.87 18.78 7.79
CA ALA A 105 6.42 18.81 7.70
C ALA A 105 5.94 19.75 6.57
N ILE A 106 6.44 20.99 6.57
CA ILE A 106 6.08 22.02 5.59
C ILE A 106 6.31 21.52 4.16
N ARG A 107 7.51 20.99 3.86
CA ARG A 107 7.83 20.51 2.50
C ARG A 107 6.84 19.46 1.97
N HIS A 108 6.32 18.59 2.82
CA HIS A 108 5.37 17.55 2.40
C HIS A 108 3.94 18.09 2.32
N LEU A 109 3.57 19.01 3.22
CA LEU A 109 2.23 19.62 3.20
C LEU A 109 2.06 20.62 2.05
N GLU A 110 3.12 21.33 1.65
CA GLU A 110 3.11 22.21 0.47
C GLU A 110 2.86 21.43 -0.82
N GLN A 111 3.31 20.17 -0.90
CA GLN A 111 3.05 19.31 -2.05
C GLN A 111 1.58 18.92 -2.20
N LEU A 112 0.75 19.05 -1.16
CA LEU A 112 -0.71 18.81 -1.23
C LEU A 112 -1.50 20.02 -1.71
N ALA A 113 -0.92 21.22 -1.64
CA ALA A 113 -1.59 22.46 -2.01
C ALA A 113 -1.49 22.78 -3.52
N LEU A 114 -0.92 21.87 -4.31
CA LEU A 114 -0.64 21.97 -5.75
C LEU A 114 -1.49 20.96 -6.53
#